data_AF-A0A661VLR9-F1
#
_entry.id   AF-A0A661VLR9-F1
#
_cell.length_a   1.000
_cell.length_b   1.000
_cell.length_c   1.000
_cell.angle_alpha   90.00
_cell.angle_beta   90.00
_cell.angle_gamma   90.00
#
_symmetry.space_group_name_H-M   'P 1'
#
loop_
_entity.id
_entity.type
_entity.pdbx_description
1 polymer ?
#
loop_
_entity_poly.entity_id
_entity_poly.type
_entity_poly.pdbx_seq_one_letter_code
_entity_poly.pdbx_strand_id
1 'polypeptide(L)' 'MQPEASQEVEKMKYVGVDIGKWKCRAAVMGPDGAIIEAFTFNNDRIGMEELASRLTPRIGW' A
#
# COMPACT_ATOMS: atom_id res chain seq x y z
N MET A 1 35.16 3.15 14.62
CA MET A 1 34.11 2.47 13.82
C MET A 1 32.80 2.80 14.51
N GLN A 2 32.02 3.74 13.98
CA GLN A 2 30.68 4.04 14.51
C GLN A 2 29.76 2.87 14.14
N PRO A 3 28.85 2.42 15.01
CA PRO A 3 27.86 1.45 14.60
C PRO A 3 26.97 2.17 13.58
N GLU A 4 26.97 1.67 12.36
CA GLU A 4 26.08 2.16 11.32
C GLU A 4 24.66 2.05 11.85
N ALA A 5 23.92 3.15 11.80
CA ALA A 5 22.54 3.21 12.23
C ALA A 5 21.82 2.00 11.65
N SER A 6 21.33 1.10 12.50
CA SER A 6 20.31 0.14 12.11
C SER A 6 19.19 0.98 11.55
N GLN A 7 19.10 1.08 10.22
CA GLN A 7 17.98 1.72 9.58
C GLN A 7 16.77 1.02 10.16
N GLU A 8 15.99 1.70 11.00
CA GLU A 8 14.62 1.31 11.22
C GLU A 8 14.02 1.36 9.83
N VAL A 9 13.97 0.19 9.20
CA VAL A 9 13.17 -0.08 8.02
C VAL A 9 11.75 0.08 8.54
N GLU A 10 11.28 1.32 8.65
CA GLU A 10 9.86 1.64 8.76
C GLU A 10 9.18 0.71 7.78
N LYS A 11 8.29 -0.16 8.27
CA LYS A 11 7.71 -1.31 7.57
C LYS A 11 7.29 -0.93 6.15
N MET A 12 8.23 -1.00 5.20
CA MET A 12 8.00 -0.57 3.83
C MET A 12 6.97 -1.52 3.25
N LYS A 13 5.92 -0.95 2.68
CA LYS A 13 4.89 -1.70 1.96
C LYS A 13 4.92 -1.27 0.51
N TYR A 14 4.77 -2.24 -0.36
CA TYR A 14 4.64 -2.04 -1.79
C TYR A 14 3.19 -2.21 -2.20
N VAL A 15 2.75 -1.55 -3.26
CA VAL A 15 1.39 -1.70 -3.77
C VAL A 15 1.46 -1.98 -5.26
N GLY A 16 0.92 -3.12 -5.68
CA GLY A 16 0.65 -3.41 -7.08
C GLY A 16 -0.78 -3.05 -7.40
N VAL A 17 -1.02 -2.33 -8.50
CA VAL A 17 -2.36 -1.97 -8.95
C VAL A 17 -2.57 -2.41 -10.39
N ASP A 18 -3.55 -3.28 -10.60
CA ASP A 18 -4.07 -3.68 -11.91
C ASP A 18 -5.27 -2.79 -12.27
N ILE A 19 -5.19 -2.08 -13.39
CA ILE A 19 -6.14 -1.03 -13.79
C ILE A 19 -7.01 -1.53 -14.94
N GLY A 20 -8.26 -1.88 -14.63
CA GLY A 20 -9.28 -2.18 -15.63
C GLY A 20 -10.17 -0.97 -15.93
N LYS A 21 -10.93 -1.03 -17.03
CA LYS A 21 -11.82 0.08 -17.46
C LYS A 21 -12.86 0.48 -16.41
N TRP A 22 -13.43 -0.49 -15.70
CA TRP A 22 -14.52 -0.26 -14.73
C TRP A 22 -14.13 -0.58 -13.29
N LYS A 23 -13.14 -1.45 -13.11
CA LYS A 23 -12.67 -1.92 -11.81
C LYS A 23 -11.16 -2.02 -11.81
N CYS A 24 -10.58 -1.71 -10.65
CA CYS A 24 -9.16 -1.87 -10.36
C CYS A 24 -8.98 -2.93 -9.27
N ARG A 25 -7.82 -3.56 -9.22
CA ARG A 25 -7.41 -4.47 -8.15
C ARG A 25 -6.11 -3.97 -7.56
N ALA A 26 -6.03 -3.91 -6.24
CA ALA A 26 -4.79 -3.57 -5.54
C ALA A 26 -4.36 -4.73 -4.65
N ALA A 27 -3.05 -4.93 -4.56
CA ALA A 27 -2.40 -5.82 -3.61
C ALA A 27 -1.34 -5.05 -2.84
N VAL A 28 -1.46 -5.01 -1.52
CA VAL A 28 -0.45 -4.47 -0.60
C VAL A 28 0.50 -5.61 -0.24
N MET A 29 1.79 -5.41 -0.46
CA MET A 29 2.83 -6.40 -0.29
C MET A 29 3.84 -5.96 0.77
N GLY A 30 4.33 -6.92 1.55
CA GLY A 30 5.48 -6.74 2.42
C GLY A 30 6.78 -6.62 1.63
N PRO A 31 7.91 -6.35 2.31
CA PRO A 31 9.22 -6.23 1.67
C PRO A 31 9.76 -7.55 1.13
N ASP A 32 9.22 -8.68 1.57
CA ASP A 32 9.48 -10.02 1.04
C ASP A 32 8.64 -10.36 -0.20
N GLY A 33 7.79 -9.43 -0.65
CA GLY A 33 6.85 -9.64 -1.75
C GLY A 33 5.59 -10.42 -1.37
N ALA A 34 5.41 -10.79 -0.09
CA ALA A 34 4.21 -11.48 0.36
C ALA A 34 3.01 -10.52 0.36
N ILE A 35 1.86 -10.97 -0.17
CA ILE A 35 0.63 -10.19 -0.16
C ILE A 35 0.06 -10.16 1.26
N ILE A 36 -0.05 -8.95 1.82
CA ILE A 36 -0.63 -8.67 3.15
C ILE A 36 -2.15 -8.46 3.02
N GLU A 37 -2.57 -7.72 1.99
CA GLU A 37 -3.96 -7.40 1.73
C GLU A 37 -4.19 -7.32 0.21
N ALA A 38 -5.37 -7.75 -0.25
CA ALA A 38 -5.81 -7.52 -1.62
C ALA A 38 -7.27 -7.08 -1.64
N PHE A 39 -7.60 -6.11 -2.49
CA PHE A 39 -8.96 -5.58 -2.62
C PHE A 39 -9.25 -5.09 -4.05
N THR A 40 -10.54 -4.95 -4.35
CA THR A 40 -11.04 -4.43 -5.63
C THR A 40 -11.82 -3.16 -5.36
N PHE A 41 -11.69 -2.17 -6.23
CA PHE A 41 -12.42 -0.90 -6.16
C PHE A 41 -12.85 -0.46 -7.56
N ASN A 42 -13.81 0.46 -7.66
CA ASN A 42 -14.24 0.99 -8.95
C ASN A 42 -13.15 1.89 -9.55
N ASN A 43 -13.04 1.91 -10.87
CA ASN A 43 -12.18 2.86 -11.56
C ASN A 43 -12.88 4.21 -11.71
N ASP A 44 -13.12 4.87 -10.59
CA ASP A 44 -13.70 6.19 -10.50
C ASP A 44 -13.06 6.98 -9.34
N ARG A 45 -13.48 8.24 -9.17
CA ARG A 45 -12.92 9.11 -8.14
C ARG A 45 -13.11 8.53 -6.73
N ILE A 46 -14.26 7.95 -6.45
CA ILE A 46 -14.61 7.42 -5.12
C ILE A 46 -13.72 6.20 -4.82
N GLY A 47 -13.54 5.31 -5.79
CA GLY A 47 -12.64 4.16 -5.63
C GLY A 47 -11.17 4.56 -5.43
N MET A 48 -10.71 5.62 -6.10
CA MET A 48 -9.36 6.17 -5.88
C MET A 48 -9.19 6.81 -4.49
N GLU A 49 -10.21 7.52 -3.99
CA GLU A 49 -10.24 8.04 -2.62
C GLU A 49 -10.20 6.90 -1.59
N GLU A 50 -10.92 5.80 -1.84
CA GLU A 50 -10.88 4.60 -1.01
C GLU A 50 -9.48 3.96 -0.99
N LEU A 51 -8.84 3.79 -2.16
CA LEU A 51 -7.45 3.33 -2.27
C LEU A 51 -6.51 4.22 -1.43
N ALA A 52 -6.59 5.54 -1.60
CA ALA A 52 -5.74 6.47 -0.86
C ALA A 52 -5.95 6.36 0.66
N SER A 53 -7.21 6.22 1.12
CA SER A 53 -7.53 6.08 2.54
C SER A 53 -6.91 4.83 3.18
N ARG A 54 -6.81 3.72 2.42
CA ARG A 54 -6.21 2.46 2.87
C ARG A 54 -4.69 2.53 2.94
N LEU A 55 -4.07 3.34 2.08
CA LEU A 55 -2.62 3.49 2.01
C LEU A 55 -2.09 4.60 2.92
N THR A 56 -2.95 5.54 3.31
CA THR A 56 -2.58 6.64 4.21
C THR A 56 -2.32 6.07 5.62
N PRO A 57 -1.15 6.34 6.21
CA PRO A 57 -0.88 5.97 7.60
C PRO A 57 -1.95 6.57 8.51
N ARG A 58 -2.56 5.75 9.38
CA ARG A 58 -3.41 6.29 10.44
C ARG A 58 -2.51 6.98 11.44
N ILE A 59 -2.45 8.31 11.37
CA ILE A 59 -1.82 9.14 12.39
C ILE A 59 -2.75 9.08 13.61
N GLY A 60 -2.42 8.24 14.57
CA GLY A 60 -3.06 8.26 15.89
C GLY A 60 -2.55 9.47 16.65
N TRP A 61 -3.47 10.35 17.05
CA TRP A 61 -3.23 11.36 18.09
C TRP A 61 -3.49 10.73 19.45
#